data_AF-A0A0U1L5U5-F1
#
_entry.id   AF-A0A0U1L5U5-F1
#
_cell.length_a   1.000
_cell.length_b   1.000
_cell.length_c   1.000
_cell.angle_alpha   90.00
_cell.angle_beta   90.00
_cell.angle_gamma   90.00
#
_symmetry.space_group_name_H-M   'P 1'
#
loop_
_entity.id
_entity.type
_entity.pdbx_description
1 polymer ?
#
loop_
_entity_poly.entity_id
_entity_poly.type
_entity_poly.pdbx_seq_one_letter_code
_entity_poly.pdbx_strand_id
1 'polypeptide(L)'
;MLRSYEVLHIPGLGFDGLIGYSPIAMAKNAIGMAIATEEYGAKLFANGATPGGVLEHPGVVKDPARVRDSWNAVYQGSANAHRVCVLEEGMSFKSIGIPPEQAQFLETRKFQTEEICRIFRVPPHLVASLDRATFSNIEHQSISFVVHTIRP
;
A
#
# COMPACT_ATOMS: atom_id res chain seq x y z
N MET A 1 -38.50 -15.99 -8.07
CA MET A 1 -37.29 -16.78 -8.38
C MET A 1 -37.17 -16.86 -9.89
N LEU A 2 -36.01 -16.51 -10.45
CA LEU A 2 -35.71 -16.73 -11.87
C LEU A 2 -35.57 -18.22 -12.15
N ARG A 3 -35.99 -18.66 -13.33
CA ARG A 3 -35.85 -20.03 -13.81
C ARG A 3 -34.47 -20.22 -14.45
N SER A 4 -33.89 -21.42 -14.40
CA SER A 4 -32.51 -21.67 -14.85
C SER A 4 -32.25 -21.31 -16.32
N TYR A 5 -33.24 -21.41 -17.20
CA TYR A 5 -33.10 -21.02 -18.61
C TYR A 5 -33.14 -19.50 -18.85
N GLU A 6 -33.50 -18.72 -17.82
CA GLU A 6 -33.50 -17.25 -17.86
C GLU A 6 -32.12 -16.67 -17.44
N VAL A 7 -31.18 -17.54 -17.05
CA VAL A 7 -29.87 -17.14 -16.53
C VAL A 7 -28.75 -17.84 -17.30
N LEU A 8 -27.92 -17.06 -17.99
CA LEU A 8 -26.65 -17.53 -18.54
C LEU A 8 -25.55 -17.32 -17.48
N HIS A 9 -25.07 -18.41 -16.90
CA HIS A 9 -23.92 -18.39 -16.00
C HIS A 9 -22.65 -18.78 -16.76
N ILE A 10 -21.64 -17.91 -16.77
CA ILE A 10 -20.33 -18.17 -17.35
C ILE A 10 -19.33 -18.32 -16.20
N PRO A 11 -19.06 -19.54 -15.73
CA PRO A 11 -18.07 -19.77 -14.69
C PRO A 11 -16.66 -19.57 -15.24
N GLY A 12 -15.80 -18.90 -14.47
CA GLY A 12 -14.36 -18.87 -14.74
C GLY A 12 -13.70 -20.23 -14.50
N LEU A 13 -12.37 -20.28 -14.57
CA LEU A 13 -11.59 -21.49 -14.24
C LEU A 13 -11.92 -21.96 -12.82
N GLY A 14 -12.34 -23.21 -12.65
CA GLY A 14 -12.75 -23.78 -11.36
C GLY A 14 -12.55 -25.30 -11.33
N PHE A 15 -12.72 -25.90 -10.15
CA PHE A 15 -12.53 -27.35 -9.97
C PHE A 15 -13.70 -28.19 -10.51
N ASP A 16 -14.94 -27.70 -10.35
CA ASP A 16 -16.17 -28.40 -10.66
C ASP A 16 -16.95 -27.82 -11.85
N GLY A 17 -16.47 -26.71 -12.42
CA GLY A 17 -17.15 -25.99 -13.50
C GLY A 17 -18.46 -25.30 -13.08
N LEU A 18 -18.81 -25.31 -11.78
CA LEU A 18 -20.00 -24.65 -11.25
C LEU A 18 -19.66 -23.30 -10.62
N ILE A 19 -18.48 -23.17 -10.01
CA ILE A 19 -17.99 -21.92 -9.44
C ILE A 19 -16.55 -21.69 -9.90
N GLY A 20 -16.31 -20.59 -10.61
CA GLY A 20 -14.96 -20.17 -10.97
C GLY A 20 -14.18 -19.67 -9.76
N TYR A 21 -12.87 -19.93 -9.73
CA TYR A 21 -11.95 -19.30 -8.80
C TYR A 21 -11.99 -17.78 -8.98
N SER A 22 -12.11 -17.05 -7.88
CA SER A 22 -11.98 -15.59 -7.89
C SER A 22 -10.49 -15.21 -7.89
N PRO A 23 -9.99 -14.50 -8.92
CA PRO A 23 -8.60 -14.03 -8.95
C PRO A 23 -8.25 -13.16 -7.73
N ILE A 24 -9.23 -12.38 -7.25
CA ILE A 24 -9.10 -11.57 -6.04
C ILE A 24 -8.94 -12.45 -4.79
N ALA A 25 -9.76 -13.50 -4.66
CA ALA A 25 -9.65 -14.41 -3.52
C ALA A 25 -8.31 -15.16 -3.52
N MET A 26 -7.84 -15.56 -4.71
CA MET A 26 -6.54 -16.22 -4.89
C MET A 26 -5.36 -15.32 -4.52
N ALA A 27 -5.51 -14.01 -4.68
CA ALA A 27 -4.46 -13.03 -4.44
C ALA A 27 -4.73 -12.09 -3.24
N LYS A 28 -5.60 -12.51 -2.32
CA LYS A 28 -6.02 -11.70 -1.17
C LYS A 28 -4.85 -11.13 -0.34
N ASN A 29 -3.75 -11.87 -0.24
CA ASN A 29 -2.57 -11.46 0.54
C ASN A 29 -1.81 -10.33 -0.15
N ALA A 30 -1.60 -10.43 -1.46
CA ALA A 30 -0.95 -9.39 -2.27
C ALA A 30 -1.77 -8.09 -2.23
N ILE A 31 -3.08 -8.21 -2.43
CA ILE A 31 -4.00 -7.07 -2.36
C ILE A 31 -4.01 -6.46 -0.95
N GLY A 32 -4.09 -7.30 0.09
CA GLY A 32 -4.06 -6.84 1.48
C GLY A 32 -2.75 -6.12 1.82
N MET A 33 -1.62 -6.60 1.30
CA MET A 33 -0.32 -5.94 1.46
C MET A 33 -0.31 -4.57 0.76
N ALA A 34 -0.83 -4.48 -0.46
CA ALA A 34 -0.93 -3.21 -1.19
C ALA A 34 -1.75 -2.16 -0.42
N ILE A 35 -2.91 -2.55 0.12
CA ILE A 35 -3.76 -1.68 0.95
C ILE A 35 -2.99 -1.21 2.20
N ALA A 36 -2.34 -2.13 2.92
CA ALA A 36 -1.61 -1.80 4.13
C ALA A 36 -0.42 -0.85 3.85
N THR A 37 0.29 -1.03 2.75
CA THR A 37 1.39 -0.16 2.34
C THR A 37 0.89 1.23 1.94
N GLU A 38 -0.24 1.31 1.26
CA GLU A 38 -0.87 2.60 0.93
C GLU A 38 -1.31 3.34 2.20
N GLU A 39 -1.97 2.67 3.13
CA GLU A 39 -2.37 3.25 4.42
C GLU A 39 -1.15 3.72 5.23
N TYR A 40 -0.09 2.92 5.26
CA TYR A 40 1.16 3.28 5.93
C TYR A 40 1.74 4.56 5.33
N GLY A 41 1.82 4.65 4.00
CA GLY A 41 2.29 5.84 3.30
C GLY A 41 1.43 7.06 3.61
N ALA A 42 0.10 6.92 3.54
CA ALA A 42 -0.83 8.01 3.84
C ALA A 42 -0.64 8.54 5.28
N LYS A 43 -0.55 7.64 6.27
CA LYS A 43 -0.32 8.00 7.69
C LYS A 43 1.04 8.65 7.90
N LEU A 44 2.09 8.11 7.27
CA LEU A 44 3.44 8.66 7.33
C LEU A 44 3.50 10.09 6.80
N PHE A 45 2.95 10.34 5.61
CA PHE A 45 2.93 11.69 5.02
C PHE A 45 2.00 12.64 5.79
N ALA A 46 0.87 12.14 6.31
CA ALA A 46 0.00 12.93 7.19
C ALA A 46 0.74 13.39 8.47
N ASN A 47 1.70 12.60 8.96
CA ASN A 47 2.56 12.92 10.10
C ASN A 47 3.88 13.62 9.69
N GLY A 48 3.89 14.35 8.58
CA GLY A 48 5.06 15.14 8.15
C GLY A 48 6.28 14.31 7.75
N ALA A 49 6.07 13.07 7.30
CA ALA A 49 7.13 12.11 6.95
C ALA A 49 8.10 11.79 8.09
N THR A 50 7.69 12.04 9.34
CA THR A 50 8.50 11.69 10.51
C THR A 50 8.21 10.27 10.97
N PRO A 51 9.23 9.41 11.13
CA PRO A 51 9.03 8.08 11.70
C PRO A 51 8.55 8.19 13.16
N GLY A 52 7.82 7.17 13.61
CA GLY A 52 7.42 7.07 15.01
C GLY A 52 8.62 7.14 15.97
N GLY A 53 8.40 7.72 17.14
CA GLY A 53 9.43 7.91 18.15
C GLY A 53 8.91 7.71 19.57
N VAL A 54 9.85 7.61 20.50
CA VAL A 54 9.58 7.54 21.93
C VAL A 54 10.01 8.85 22.56
N LEU A 55 9.12 9.42 23.37
CA LEU A 55 9.46 10.50 24.29
C LEU A 55 9.98 9.88 25.57
N GLU A 56 11.26 10.12 25.87
CA GLU A 56 11.93 9.64 27.06
C GLU A 56 12.04 10.77 28.07
N HIS A 57 11.59 10.53 29.30
CA HIS A 57 11.70 11.46 30.42
C HIS A 57 12.54 10.81 31.53
N PRO A 58 13.52 11.53 32.13
CA PRO A 58 14.45 10.95 33.10
C PRO A 58 13.82 10.63 34.47
N GLY A 59 12.66 11.20 34.77
CA GLY A 59 11.89 10.95 36.00
C GLY A 59 10.50 10.35 35.75
N VAL A 60 9.62 10.40 36.77
CA VAL A 60 8.24 9.90 36.64
C VAL A 60 7.34 10.91 35.93
N VAL A 61 6.74 10.49 34.82
CA VAL A 61 5.71 11.29 34.13
C VAL A 61 4.41 11.21 34.92
N LYS A 62 4.02 12.32 35.55
CA LYS A 62 2.80 12.40 36.39
C LYS A 62 1.50 12.28 35.58
N ASP A 63 1.51 12.75 34.33
CA ASP A 63 0.34 12.71 33.44
C ASP A 63 0.77 12.43 31.99
N PRO A 64 0.89 11.15 31.61
CA PRO A 64 1.32 10.76 30.27
C PRO A 64 0.28 11.10 29.19
N ALA A 65 -1.01 11.17 29.54
CA ALA A 65 -2.07 11.49 28.59
C ALA A 65 -1.97 12.95 28.14
N ARG A 66 -1.82 13.88 29.09
CA ARG A 66 -1.64 15.31 28.79
C ARG A 66 -0.41 15.59 27.93
N VAL A 67 0.72 14.92 28.23
CA VAL A 67 1.97 15.07 27.46
C VAL A 67 1.82 14.54 26.04
N ARG A 68 1.13 13.41 25.86
CA ARG A 68 0.85 12.88 24.53
C ARG A 68 -0.06 13.81 23.73
N ASP A 69 -1.10 14.35 24.36
CA ASP A 69 -2.05 15.21 23.68
C ASP A 69 -1.45 16.58 23.32
N SER A 70 -0.60 17.14 24.18
CA SER A 70 0.16 18.35 23.85
C SER A 70 1.16 18.11 22.72
N TRP A 71 1.85 16.97 22.72
CA TRP A 71 2.73 16.58 21.62
C TRP A 71 1.97 16.50 20.30
N ASN A 72 0.87 15.76 20.29
CA ASN A 72 0.05 15.59 19.10
C ASN A 72 -0.52 16.92 18.60
N ALA A 73 -0.97 17.82 19.48
CA ALA A 73 -1.49 19.13 19.09
C ALA A 73 -0.43 20.00 18.40
N VAL A 74 0.85 19.88 18.78
CA VAL A 74 1.94 20.70 18.25
C VAL A 74 2.62 20.06 17.04
N TYR A 75 2.63 18.72 16.93
CA TYR A 75 3.43 17.97 15.96
C TYR A 75 2.65 17.08 14.99
N GLN A 76 1.42 16.71 15.31
CA GLN A 76 0.62 15.87 14.42
C GLN A 76 0.04 16.71 13.28
N GLY A 77 0.08 16.15 12.07
CA GLY A 77 -0.48 16.79 10.88
C GLY A 77 0.56 17.56 10.06
N SER A 78 0.35 17.59 8.74
CA SER A 78 1.20 18.30 7.78
C SER A 78 1.29 19.82 8.06
N ALA A 79 0.24 20.44 8.60
CA ALA A 79 0.20 21.86 8.95
C ALA A 79 1.14 22.23 10.12
N ASN A 80 1.53 21.23 10.92
CA ASN A 80 2.40 21.38 12.07
C ASN A 80 3.83 20.90 11.79
N ALA A 81 4.10 20.43 10.57
CA ALA A 81 5.42 20.02 10.13
C ALA A 81 6.42 21.20 10.27
N HIS A 82 7.64 20.89 10.69
CA HIS A 82 8.75 21.84 10.88
C HIS A 82 8.61 22.86 12.03
N ARG A 83 7.65 22.68 12.95
CA ARG A 83 7.63 23.48 14.19
C ARG A 83 8.79 23.13 15.12
N VAL A 84 9.30 24.12 15.85
CA VAL A 84 10.42 23.96 16.79
C VAL A 84 9.95 23.28 18.08
N CYS A 85 10.66 22.22 18.46
CA CYS A 85 10.25 21.33 19.55
C CYS A 85 10.78 21.85 20.88
N VAL A 86 9.87 22.23 21.76
CA VAL A 86 10.20 22.60 23.13
C VAL A 86 9.78 21.45 24.03
N LEU A 87 10.78 20.75 24.57
CA LEU A 87 10.62 19.64 25.49
C LEU A 87 10.83 20.14 26.92
N GLU A 88 9.89 19.86 27.82
CA GLU A 88 9.98 20.23 29.24
C GLU A 88 10.97 19.31 29.99
N GLU A 89 11.60 19.82 31.06
CA GLU A 89 12.34 19.06 32.09
C GLU A 89 13.27 17.93 31.58
N GLY A 90 14.07 18.19 30.53
CA GLY A 90 15.07 17.23 30.05
C GLY A 90 14.49 16.03 29.28
N MET A 91 13.23 16.12 28.81
CA MET A 91 12.69 15.14 27.86
C MET A 91 13.52 15.11 26.57
N SER A 92 13.67 13.91 26.01
CA SER A 92 14.31 13.71 24.70
C SER A 92 13.42 12.87 23.78
N PHE A 93 13.39 13.22 22.49
CA PHE A 93 12.71 12.44 21.47
C PHE A 93 13.71 11.51 20.79
N LYS A 94 13.45 10.20 20.85
CA LYS A 94 14.22 9.18 20.12
C LYS A 94 13.37 8.61 19.00
N SER A 95 13.79 8.82 17.75
CA SER A 95 13.17 8.15 16.61
C SER A 95 13.47 6.66 16.67
N ILE A 96 12.42 5.84 16.71
CA ILE A 96 12.52 4.37 16.70
C ILE A 96 12.07 3.77 15.36
N GLY A 97 11.41 4.56 14.53
CA GLY A 97 10.91 4.13 13.24
C GLY A 97 12.03 4.01 12.20
N ILE A 98 11.93 2.98 11.35
CA ILE A 98 12.79 2.80 10.19
C ILE A 98 12.42 3.88 9.16
N PRO A 99 13.39 4.69 8.68
CA PRO A 99 13.14 5.65 7.61
C PRO A 99 12.60 4.96 6.35
N PRO A 100 11.66 5.58 5.62
CA PRO A 100 11.06 5.00 4.42
C PRO A 100 12.07 4.64 3.32
N GLU A 101 13.17 5.38 3.21
CA GLU A 101 14.26 5.08 2.26
C GLU A 101 14.96 3.77 2.62
N GLN A 102 15.19 3.52 3.90
CA GLN A 102 15.78 2.26 4.37
C GLN A 102 14.81 1.09 4.21
N ALA A 103 13.51 1.36 4.32
CA ALA A 103 12.45 0.38 4.13
C ALA A 103 12.13 0.08 2.65
N GLN A 104 12.81 0.73 1.69
CA GLN A 104 12.52 0.60 0.25
C GLN A 104 11.02 0.75 -0.06
N PHE A 105 10.40 1.76 0.56
CA PHE A 105 8.95 1.94 0.50
C PHE A 105 8.46 2.15 -0.95
N LEU A 106 9.21 2.89 -1.76
CA LEU A 106 8.85 3.17 -3.15
C LEU A 106 8.94 1.91 -4.01
N GLU A 107 10.00 1.11 -3.84
CA GLU A 107 10.21 -0.15 -4.53
C GLU A 107 9.12 -1.15 -4.16
N THR A 108 8.74 -1.22 -2.87
CA THR A 108 7.63 -2.06 -2.41
C THR A 108 6.32 -1.67 -3.10
N ARG A 109 6.01 -0.38 -3.20
CA ARG A 109 4.81 0.09 -3.92
C ARG A 109 4.84 -0.24 -5.42
N LYS A 110 6.00 -0.11 -6.07
CA LYS A 110 6.17 -0.49 -7.47
C LYS A 110 5.95 -1.99 -7.68
N PHE A 111 6.54 -2.82 -6.81
CA PHE A 111 6.42 -4.26 -6.85
C PHE A 111 4.97 -4.73 -6.65
N GLN A 112 4.22 -4.08 -5.75
CA GLN A 112 2.81 -4.37 -5.53
C GLN A 112 1.95 -4.16 -6.79
N THR A 113 2.21 -3.09 -7.54
CA THR A 113 1.53 -2.86 -8.83
C THR A 113 1.81 -4.02 -9.80
N GLU A 114 3.05 -4.49 -9.89
CA GLU A 114 3.42 -5.63 -10.73
C GLU A 114 2.77 -6.94 -10.26
N GLU A 115 2.67 -7.15 -8.94
CA GLU A 115 2.02 -8.31 -8.35
C GLU A 115 0.53 -8.35 -8.68
N ILE A 116 -0.16 -7.20 -8.61
CA ILE A 116 -1.57 -7.08 -9.00
C ILE A 116 -1.74 -7.38 -10.49
N CYS A 117 -0.89 -6.80 -11.34
CA CYS A 117 -0.88 -7.02 -12.79
C CYS A 117 -0.72 -8.52 -13.14
N ARG A 118 0.13 -9.23 -12.41
CA ARG A 118 0.40 -10.65 -12.61
C ARG A 118 -0.83 -11.54 -12.42
N ILE A 119 -1.70 -11.20 -11.46
CA ILE A 119 -2.93 -11.96 -11.18
C ILE A 119 -3.84 -11.96 -12.42
N PHE A 120 -3.97 -10.80 -13.06
CA PHE A 120 -4.82 -10.61 -14.23
C PHE A 120 -4.09 -10.88 -15.55
N ARG A 121 -2.81 -11.26 -15.50
CA ARG A 121 -1.94 -11.40 -16.68
C ARG A 121 -1.94 -10.15 -17.57
N VAL A 122 -2.05 -8.99 -16.95
CA VAL A 122 -2.01 -7.68 -17.61
C VAL A 122 -0.56 -7.20 -17.59
N PRO A 123 0.03 -6.85 -18.74
CA PRO A 123 1.36 -6.24 -18.75
C PRO A 123 1.40 -4.89 -17.98
N PRO A 124 2.46 -4.60 -17.21
CA PRO A 124 2.57 -3.38 -16.41
C PRO A 124 2.45 -2.07 -17.21
N HIS A 125 2.85 -2.07 -18.49
CA HIS A 125 2.74 -0.88 -19.34
C HIS A 125 1.29 -0.43 -19.59
N LEU A 126 0.32 -1.36 -19.52
CA LEU A 126 -1.11 -1.03 -19.67
C LEU A 126 -1.70 -0.33 -18.44
N VAL A 127 -1.05 -0.47 -17.27
CA VAL A 127 -1.41 0.27 -16.05
C VAL A 127 -0.51 1.50 -15.83
N ALA A 128 0.11 2.00 -16.90
CA ALA A 128 1.04 3.13 -16.89
C ALA A 128 2.31 2.92 -16.05
N SER A 129 2.67 1.67 -15.73
CA SER A 129 3.96 1.36 -15.12
C SER A 129 5.00 1.12 -16.22
N LEU A 130 5.78 2.16 -16.53
CA LEU A 130 6.74 2.20 -17.64
C LEU A 130 8.21 2.11 -17.21
N ASP A 131 8.49 1.77 -15.95
CA ASP A 131 9.86 1.76 -15.36
C ASP A 131 10.88 0.95 -16.18
N ARG A 132 10.43 -0.08 -16.92
CA ARG A 132 11.26 -0.92 -17.80
C ARG A 132 10.74 -1.01 -19.24
N ALA A 133 9.82 -0.14 -19.62
CA ALA A 133 9.20 -0.16 -20.93
C ALA A 133 10.00 0.67 -21.95
N THR A 134 10.30 0.07 -23.10
CA THR A 134 10.88 0.73 -24.28
C THR A 134 9.90 0.60 -25.43
N PHE A 135 9.89 1.52 -26.40
CA PHE A 135 8.91 1.49 -27.50
C PHE A 135 8.85 0.13 -28.22
N SER A 136 10.00 -0.48 -28.50
CA SER A 136 10.07 -1.81 -29.12
C SER A 136 9.51 -2.94 -28.24
N ASN A 137 9.61 -2.83 -26.91
CA ASN A 137 9.07 -3.87 -26.02
C ASN A 137 7.56 -3.73 -25.77
N ILE A 138 6.99 -2.53 -25.92
CA ILE A 138 5.55 -2.28 -25.71
C ILE A 138 4.73 -2.93 -26.81
N GLU A 139 5.15 -2.84 -28.08
CA GLU A 139 4.43 -3.45 -29.20
C GLU A 139 4.35 -4.98 -29.03
N HIS A 140 5.48 -5.62 -28.72
CA HIS A 140 5.52 -7.05 -28.45
C HIS A 140 4.68 -7.46 -27.23
N GLN A 141 4.70 -6.68 -26.15
CA GLN A 141 3.88 -6.96 -24.97
C GLN A 141 2.38 -6.76 -25.23
N SER A 142 2.01 -5.79 -26.06
CA SER A 142 0.63 -5.57 -26.48
C SER A 142 0.10 -6.77 -27.28
N ILE A 143 0.91 -7.31 -28.19
CA ILE A 143 0.57 -8.53 -28.93
C ILE A 143 0.45 -9.72 -27.97
N SER A 144 1.41 -9.89 -27.05
CA SER A 144 1.42 -10.96 -26.05
C SER A 144 0.15 -10.94 -25.18
N PHE A 145 -0.30 -9.76 -24.76
CA PHE A 145 -1.55 -9.59 -24.00
C PHE A 145 -2.79 -10.06 -24.78
N VAL A 146 -2.88 -9.71 -26.06
CA VAL A 146 -3.99 -10.17 -26.91
C VAL A 146 -3.96 -11.70 -27.06
N VAL A 147 -2.78 -12.29 -27.24
CA VAL A 147 -2.62 -13.73 -27.51
C VAL A 147 -2.81 -14.58 -26.26
N HIS A 148 -2.30 -14.16 -25.11
CA HIS A 148 -2.20 -15.00 -23.91
C HIS A 148 -3.15 -14.63 -22.77
N THR A 149 -3.83 -13.48 -22.87
CA THR A 149 -4.75 -12.99 -21.83
C THR A 149 -6.16 -12.74 -22.34
N ILE A 150 -6.31 -12.10 -23.50
CA ILE A 150 -7.64 -11.79 -24.08
C ILE A 150 -8.21 -12.98 -24.85
N ARG A 151 -7.38 -13.63 -25.68
CA ARG A 151 -7.81 -14.84 -26.39
C ARG A 151 -7.92 -16.00 -25.39
N PRO A 152 -9.04 -16.75 -25.39
CA PRO A 152 -9.24 -17.91 -24.50
C PRO A 152 -8.20 -19.00 -24.71
#